data_AF-A0A556W4K1-F1
#
_entry.id   AF-A0A556W4K1-F1
#
_cell.length_a   1.000
_cell.length_b   1.000
_cell.length_c   1.000
_cell.angle_alpha   90.00
_cell.angle_beta   90.00
_cell.angle_gamma   90.00
#
_symmetry.space_group_name_H-M   'P 1'
#
loop_
_entity.id
_entity.type
_entity.pdbx_description
1 polymer ?
#
loop_
_entity_poly.entity_id
_entity_poly.type
_entity_poly.pdbx_seq_one_letter_code
_entity_poly.pdbx_strand_id
1 'polypeptide(L)' 'MPSRLRDPRVWFSLLLGLLGLIYLYSMSESGLAEFPHLMAGLTVLIPLTLFGVVLRSPWPAVGALMMLVVINITLG' A
#
# COMPACT_ATOMS: atom_id res chain seq x y z
N MET A 1 5.46 28.43 -5.62
CA MET A 1 4.87 27.14 -6.02
C MET A 1 4.21 26.53 -4.77
N PRO A 2 2.88 26.37 -4.71
CA PRO A 2 2.25 25.71 -3.57
C PRO A 2 2.74 24.25 -3.56
N SER A 3 3.46 23.88 -2.51
CA SER A 3 4.11 22.58 -2.37
C SER A 3 3.04 21.48 -2.30
N ARG A 4 2.93 20.69 -3.37
CA ARG A 4 2.03 19.52 -3.48
C ARG A 4 2.18 18.52 -2.32
N LEU A 5 3.33 18.55 -1.64
CA LEU A 5 3.68 17.76 -0.45
C LEU A 5 3.07 18.26 0.87
N ARG A 6 2.51 19.47 0.90
CA ARG A 6 1.90 20.06 2.10
C ARG A 6 0.42 19.73 2.23
N ASP A 7 -0.13 18.99 1.28
CA ASP A 7 -1.52 18.55 1.27
C ASP A 7 -1.68 17.33 2.20
N PRO A 8 -2.43 17.42 3.30
CA PRO A 8 -2.53 16.35 4.28
C PRO A 8 -3.08 15.04 3.70
N ARG A 9 -3.85 15.11 2.61
CA ARG A 9 -4.36 13.93 1.89
C ARG A 9 -3.26 13.13 1.20
N VAL A 10 -2.28 13.83 0.63
CA VAL A 10 -1.10 13.20 -0.01
C VAL A 10 -0.24 12.52 1.04
N TRP A 11 -0.04 13.19 2.19
CA TRP A 11 0.65 12.60 3.33
C TRP A 11 -0.09 11.35 3.84
N PHE A 12 -1.41 11.41 3.98
CA PHE A 12 -2.20 10.25 4.40
C PHE A 12 -2.04 9.07 3.43
N SER A 13 -2.05 9.33 2.12
CA SER A 13 -1.82 8.31 1.10
C SER A 13 -0.41 7.70 1.19
N LEU A 14 0.61 8.52 1.49
CA LEU A 14 1.98 8.05 1.72
C LEU A 14 2.11 7.21 2.98
N LEU A 15 1.48 7.62 4.08
CA LEU A 15 1.46 6.84 5.34
C LEU A 15 0.77 5.49 5.14
N LEU A 16 -0.35 5.45 4.42
CA LEU A 16 -1.03 4.22 4.05
C LEU A 16 -0.15 3.32 3.18
N GLY A 17 0.56 3.91 2.21
CA GLY A 17 1.50 3.15 1.39
C GLY A 17 2.68 2.58 2.17
N LEU A 18 3.26 3.38 3.07
CA LEU A 18 4.32 2.93 3.97
C LEU A 18 3.82 1.81 4.89
N LEU A 19 2.61 1.94 5.43
CA LEU A 19 1.98 0.93 6.28
C LEU A 19 1.78 -0.39 5.51
N GLY A 20 1.31 -0.32 4.26
CA GLY A 20 1.20 -1.50 3.39
C GLY A 20 2.56 -2.14 3.12
N LEU A 21 3.63 -1.34 3.01
CA LEU A 21 4.98 -1.84 2.79
C LEU A 21 5.52 -2.58 4.02
N ILE A 22 5.29 -2.02 5.21
CA ILE A 22 5.63 -2.64 6.50
C ILE A 22 4.87 -3.97 6.67
N TYR A 23 3.59 -3.98 6.32
CA TYR A 23 2.76 -5.18 6.37
C TYR A 23 3.33 -6.29 5.46
N LEU A 24 3.70 -5.93 4.24
CA LEU A 24 4.29 -6.84 3.26
C LEU A 24 5.66 -7.37 3.72
N TYR A 25 6.47 -6.52 4.36
CA TYR A 25 7.75 -6.90 4.96
C TYR A 25 7.55 -7.87 6.14
N SER A 26 6.57 -7.59 7.01
CA SER A 26 6.19 -8.50 8.11
C SER A 26 5.72 -9.86 7.59
N MET A 27 4.96 -9.87 6.48
CA MET A 27 4.51 -11.10 5.83
C MET A 27 5.71 -11.88 5.26
N SER A 28 6.71 -11.19 4.70
CA SER A 28 7.96 -11.78 4.21
C SER A 28 8.78 -12.45 5.32
N GLU A 29 8.87 -11.87 6.52
CA GLU A 29 9.61 -12.47 7.64
C GLU A 29 8.85 -13.61 8.31
N SER A 30 7.52 -13.58 8.30
CA SER A 30 6.69 -14.65 8.86
C SER A 30 6.80 -15.98 8.09
N GLY A 31 7.36 -15.98 6.88
CA GLY A 31 7.49 -17.16 6.03
C GLY A 31 6.16 -17.71 5.50
N LEU A 32 5.04 -17.03 5.78
CA LEU A 32 3.69 -17.42 5.36
C LEU A 32 3.38 -17.05 3.90
N ALA A 33 4.09 -16.07 3.32
CA ALA A 33 3.90 -15.64 1.95
C ALA A 33 4.94 -16.24 1.01
N GLU A 34 4.52 -17.11 0.08
CA GLU A 34 5.39 -17.53 -1.02
C GLU A 34 5.74 -16.32 -1.90
N PHE A 35 6.96 -16.29 -2.46
CA PHE A 35 7.50 -15.23 -3.32
C PHE A 35 6.51 -14.56 -4.32
N PRO A 36 5.63 -15.28 -5.04
CA PRO A 36 4.64 -14.65 -5.94
C PRO A 36 3.63 -13.73 -5.22
N HIS A 37 3.32 -13.98 -3.95
CA HIS A 37 2.35 -13.21 -3.16
C HIS A 37 2.89 -11.84 -2.77
N LEU A 38 4.16 -11.79 -2.38
CA LEU A 38 4.85 -10.53 -2.10
C LEU A 38 4.90 -9.65 -3.36
N MET A 39 5.17 -10.26 -4.51
CA MET A 39 5.18 -9.55 -5.80
C MET A 39 3.79 -9.06 -6.21
N ALA A 40 2.75 -9.88 -6.04
CA ALA A 40 1.36 -9.45 -6.25
C ALA A 40 0.99 -8.27 -5.33
N GLY A 41 1.36 -8.33 -4.05
CA GLY A 41 1.12 -7.24 -3.12
C GLY A 41 1.85 -5.94 -3.51
N LEU A 42 3.12 -6.02 -3.91
CA LEU A 42 3.89 -4.85 -4.34
C LEU A 42 3.33 -4.22 -5.62
N THR A 43 2.94 -5.05 -6.60
CA THR A 43 2.34 -4.59 -7.86
C THR A 43 0.98 -3.94 -7.68
N VAL A 44 0.26 -4.20 -6.59
CA VAL A 44 -0.97 -3.49 -6.24
C VAL A 44 -0.66 -2.25 -5.40
N LEU A 45 0.19 -2.41 -4.38
CA LEU A 45 0.49 -1.37 -3.39
C LEU A 45 1.16 -0.14 -4.02
N ILE A 46 2.20 -0.34 -4.83
CA ILE A 46 2.99 0.75 -5.43
C ILE A 46 2.13 1.62 -6.36
N PRO A 47 1.42 1.08 -7.37
CA PRO A 47 0.63 1.91 -8.25
C PRO A 47 -0.58 2.54 -7.54
N LEU A 48 -1.29 1.85 -6.65
CA LEU A 48 -2.45 2.47 -5.96
C LEU A 48 -2.02 3.58 -5.00
N THR A 49 -0.88 3.46 -4.34
CA THR A 49 -0.35 4.54 -3.47
C THR A 49 0.08 5.75 -4.30
N LEU A 50 0.74 5.53 -5.43
CA LEU A 50 1.03 6.59 -6.41
C LEU A 50 -0.25 7.22 -6.95
N PHE A 51 -1.29 6.43 -7.23
CA PHE A 51 -2.59 6.93 -7.69
C PHE A 51 -3.24 7.84 -6.64
N GLY A 52 -3.16 7.49 -5.35
CA GLY A 52 -3.65 8.32 -4.26
C GLY A 52 -2.91 9.66 -4.14
N VAL A 53 -1.58 9.65 -4.36
CA VAL A 53 -0.76 10.87 -4.43
C VAL A 53 -1.15 11.74 -5.65
N VAL A 54 -1.33 11.12 -6.83
CA VAL A 54 -1.68 11.83 -8.06
C VAL A 54 -3.06 12.47 -7.95
N LEU A 55 -4.06 11.71 -7.49
CA LEU A 55 -5.44 12.13 -7.31
C LEU A 55 -5.67 12.99 -6.06
N ARG A 56 -4.66 13.19 -5.21
CA ARG A 56 -4.78 13.86 -3.89
C ARG A 56 -5.90 13.27 -3.03
N SER A 57 -6.05 11.97 -3.09
CA SER A 57 -7.13 11.22 -2.47
C SER A 57 -6.53 10.05 -1.69
N PRO A 58 -6.89 9.84 -0.43
CA PRO A 58 -6.40 8.70 0.35
C PRO A 58 -7.08 7.38 -0.05
N TRP A 59 -8.21 7.45 -0.75
CA TRP A 59 -9.04 6.29 -1.10
C TRP A 59 -8.30 5.18 -1.86
N PRO A 60 -7.46 5.47 -2.88
CA PRO A 60 -6.70 4.44 -3.58
C PRO A 60 -5.72 3.71 -2.65
N ALA A 61 -5.05 4.43 -1.73
CA ALA A 61 -4.13 3.82 -0.79
C ALA A 61 -4.85 2.95 0.26
N VAL A 62 -6.06 3.35 0.69
CA VAL A 62 -6.93 2.51 1.54
C VAL A 62 -7.33 1.23 0.81
N GLY A 63 -7.72 1.35 -0.47
CA GLY A 63 -8.06 0.20 -1.31
C GLY A 63 -6.89 -0.79 -1.45
N ALA A 64 -5.67 -0.29 -1.62
CA ALA A 64 -4.47 -1.11 -1.68
C ALA A 64 -4.24 -1.91 -0.40
N LEU A 65 -4.37 -1.25 0.76
CA LEU A 65 -4.24 -1.89 2.06
C LEU A 65 -5.32 -2.94 2.29
N MET A 66 -6.59 -2.64 1.97
CA MET A 66 -7.67 -3.62 2.04
C MET A 66 -7.39 -4.83 1.16
N MET A 67 -6.87 -4.63 -0.06
CA MET A 67 -6.50 -5.72 -0.96
C MET A 67 -5.39 -6.60 -0.37
N LEU A 68 -4.36 -5.98 0.22
CA LEU A 68 -3.28 -6.70 0.90
C LEU A 68 -3.79 -7.55 2.08
N VAL A 69 -4.72 -7.00 2.86
CA VAL A 69 -5.35 -7.73 3.97
C VAL A 69 -6.14 -8.93 3.45
N VAL A 70 -6.93 -8.75 2.39
CA VAL A 70 -7.66 -9.85 1.74
C VAL A 70 -6.71 -10.92 1.22
N ILE A 71 -5.65 -10.53 0.53
CA ILE A 71 -4.60 -11.44 0.04
C ILE A 71 -4.01 -12.25 1.21
N ASN A 72 -3.66 -11.57 2.30
CA ASN A 72 -3.08 -12.24 3.47
C ASN A 72 -4.05 -13.20 4.15
N ILE A 73 -5.33 -12.84 4.31
CA ILE A 73 -6.33 -13.73 4.93
C ILE A 73 -6.65 -14.93 4.03
N THR A 74 -6.62 -14.74 2.71
CA THR A 74 -6.99 -15.79 1.76
C THR A 74 -5.87 -16.82 1.59
N LEU A 75 -4.61 -16.39 1.77
CA LEU A 75 -3.43 -17.17 1.37
C LEU A 75 -2.44 -17.44 2.52
N GLY A 76 -2.65 -16.85 3.70
CA GLY A 76 -1.93 -17.16 4.94
C GLY A 76 -2.74 -18.06 5.86
#